data_AF-A0A852IGR8-F1
#
_entry.id   AF-A0A852IGR8-F1
#
_cell.length_a   1.000
_cell.length_b   1.000
_cell.length_c   1.000
_cell.angle_alpha   90.00
_cell.angle_beta   90.00
_cell.angle_gamma   90.00
#
_symmetry.space_group_name_H-M   'P 1'
#
loop_
_entity.id
_entity.type
_entity.pdbx_description
1 polymer ?
#
loop_
_entity_poly.entity_id
_entity_poly.type
_entity_poly.pdbx_seq_one_letter_code
_entity_poly.pdbx_strand_id
1 'polypeptide(L)'
;CAVDEHQCGSGDCIPLHNLCDNIPQCEDGSDEAKCMRLVNGSLSTEGLVQGRIGKTWHLACADDWNGQISESVCQLLGLGDANTSSTVVFTGDGPFVSITKATNHSLIHYFILACGKHLITQSNGTRIVGGSDARREAWPWIVSLHFNYRPVCGASLVSDEWLVTAAHCVYGMQLEPSRWKAVLGLYDQSDMTHLSTVVQNIDQIITNPHYMKSTKDSDIALMHLESKVQYTDYIQPICLPEKNQQFLPGTNCSIAGWGSI
;
A
#
# COMPACT_ATOMS: atom_id res chain seq x y z
N CYS A 1 -12.23 -20.02 -15.68
CA CYS A 1 -11.21 -19.43 -14.80
C CYS A 1 -11.78 -19.25 -13.40
N ALA A 2 -10.93 -19.36 -12.38
CA ALA A 2 -11.27 -19.11 -10.98
C ALA A 2 -11.64 -17.64 -10.73
N VAL A 3 -12.11 -17.33 -9.52
CA VAL A 3 -12.55 -15.98 -9.15
C VAL A 3 -11.41 -14.96 -9.27
N ASP A 4 -10.20 -15.41 -8.93
CA ASP A 4 -8.92 -14.71 -8.93
C ASP A 4 -8.12 -14.80 -10.24
N GLU A 5 -8.76 -15.27 -11.32
CA GLU A 5 -8.18 -15.37 -12.65
C GLU A 5 -8.92 -14.49 -13.68
N HIS A 6 -8.18 -14.07 -14.70
CA HIS A 6 -8.67 -13.47 -15.93
C HIS A 6 -8.73 -14.51 -17.05
N GLN A 7 -9.78 -14.46 -17.87
CA GLN A 7 -9.90 -15.32 -19.04
C GLN A 7 -9.45 -14.54 -20.28
N CYS A 8 -8.36 -15.00 -20.90
CA CYS A 8 -7.88 -14.51 -22.18
C CYS A 8 -8.96 -14.69 -23.26
N GLY A 9 -8.90 -13.89 -24.32
CA GLY A 9 -9.78 -14.08 -25.49
C GLY A 9 -9.53 -15.42 -26.21
N SER A 10 -8.33 -15.99 -26.08
CA SER A 10 -7.97 -17.36 -26.51
C SER A 10 -8.69 -18.46 -25.71
N GLY A 11 -9.20 -18.13 -24.52
CA GLY A 11 -9.86 -19.07 -23.60
C GLY A 11 -8.99 -19.52 -22.43
N ASP A 12 -7.70 -19.21 -22.43
CA ASP A 12 -6.76 -19.51 -21.34
C ASP A 12 -7.05 -18.67 -20.09
N CYS A 13 -6.62 -19.17 -18.94
CA CYS A 13 -6.80 -18.50 -17.65
C CYS A 13 -5.45 -18.05 -17.09
N ILE A 14 -5.31 -16.76 -16.83
CA ILE A 14 -4.13 -16.19 -16.18
C ILE A 14 -4.50 -15.62 -14.80
N PRO A 15 -3.58 -15.62 -13.83
CA PRO A 15 -3.79 -14.93 -12.56
C PRO A 15 -4.09 -13.43 -12.75
N LEU A 16 -4.97 -12.84 -11.93
CA LEU A 16 -5.32 -11.42 -12.05
C LEU A 16 -4.15 -10.45 -11.86
N HIS A 17 -3.05 -10.87 -11.23
CA HIS A 17 -1.86 -10.03 -11.07
C HIS A 17 -1.04 -9.87 -12.36
N ASN A 18 -1.25 -10.75 -13.34
CA ASN A 18 -0.65 -10.67 -14.66
C ASN A 18 -1.49 -9.81 -15.62
N LEU A 19 -2.69 -9.40 -15.22
CA LEU A 19 -3.52 -8.56 -16.07
C LEU A 19 -3.02 -7.11 -16.05
N CYS A 20 -2.67 -6.56 -17.21
CA CYS A 20 -2.18 -5.20 -17.38
C CYS A 20 -0.80 -4.97 -16.74
N ASP A 21 0.11 -5.93 -16.86
CA ASP A 21 1.47 -5.90 -16.33
C ASP A 21 2.55 -5.58 -17.40
N ASN A 22 2.11 -5.25 -18.61
CA ASN A 22 2.91 -4.96 -19.80
C ASN A 22 3.74 -6.16 -20.30
N ILE A 23 3.39 -7.37 -19.88
CA ILE A 23 3.96 -8.62 -20.37
C ILE A 23 2.80 -9.43 -20.96
N PRO A 24 2.80 -9.78 -22.25
CA PRO A 24 1.73 -10.61 -22.79
C PRO A 24 1.90 -12.05 -22.28
N GLN A 25 1.00 -12.50 -21.40
CA GLN A 25 0.83 -13.91 -21.03
C GLN A 25 -0.26 -14.60 -21.85
N CYS A 26 -1.29 -13.87 -22.27
CA CYS A 26 -2.26 -14.37 -23.23
C CYS A 26 -1.64 -14.40 -24.64
N GLU A 27 -1.82 -15.51 -25.38
CA GLU A 27 -1.30 -15.62 -26.76
C GLU A 27 -1.89 -14.55 -27.70
N ASP A 28 -3.09 -14.06 -27.40
CA ASP A 28 -3.77 -12.99 -28.13
C ASP A 28 -3.48 -11.59 -27.60
N GLY A 29 -2.67 -11.46 -26.55
CA GLY A 29 -2.37 -10.19 -25.87
C GLY A 29 -3.59 -9.50 -25.24
N SER A 30 -4.67 -10.25 -24.99
CA SER A 30 -5.92 -9.71 -24.45
C SER A 30 -5.82 -9.22 -23.01
N ASP A 31 -4.85 -9.73 -22.27
CA ASP A 31 -4.46 -9.29 -20.94
C ASP A 31 -3.93 -7.85 -20.91
N GLU A 32 -3.16 -7.49 -21.93
CA GLU A 32 -2.58 -6.15 -22.07
C GLU A 32 -3.46 -5.20 -22.89
N ALA A 33 -4.58 -5.70 -23.40
CA ALA A 33 -5.55 -4.91 -24.13
C ALA A 33 -6.54 -4.21 -23.18
N LYS A 34 -6.76 -2.90 -23.40
CA LYS A 34 -7.76 -2.07 -22.68
C LYS A 34 -7.48 -1.94 -21.17
N CYS A 35 -6.23 -1.67 -20.83
CA CYS A 35 -5.84 -1.39 -19.46
C CYS A 35 -6.18 0.04 -19.01
N MET A 36 -6.46 0.94 -19.95
CA MET A 36 -6.92 2.31 -19.67
C MET A 36 -8.18 2.67 -20.45
N ARG A 37 -8.96 3.60 -19.91
CA ARG A 37 -10.13 4.20 -20.57
C ARG A 37 -10.35 5.65 -20.14
N LEU A 38 -11.11 6.39 -20.94
CA LEU A 38 -11.63 7.71 -20.57
C LEU A 38 -13.08 7.58 -20.09
N VAL A 39 -13.42 8.33 -19.05
CA VAL A 39 -14.79 8.45 -18.51
C VAL A 39 -15.17 9.91 -18.28
N ASN A 40 -16.46 10.22 -18.25
CA ASN A 40 -16.98 11.57 -18.00
C ASN A 40 -16.49 12.64 -19.00
N GLY A 41 -16.15 12.27 -20.23
CA GLY A 41 -15.95 13.21 -21.33
C GLY A 41 -17.23 13.48 -22.12
N SER A 42 -17.31 14.65 -22.74
CA SER A 42 -18.39 14.98 -23.68
C SER A 42 -18.15 14.33 -25.05
N LEU A 43 -16.89 13.98 -25.35
CA LEU A 43 -16.44 13.27 -26.54
C LEU A 43 -15.75 11.96 -26.14
N SER A 44 -15.67 11.01 -27.07
CA SER A 44 -14.94 9.75 -26.88
C SER A 44 -13.42 9.93 -26.75
N THR A 45 -12.92 11.15 -26.99
CA THR A 45 -11.50 11.50 -27.00
C THR A 45 -11.10 12.40 -25.82
N GLU A 46 -12.02 12.67 -24.89
CA GLU A 46 -11.76 13.47 -23.69
C GLU A 46 -12.35 12.80 -22.46
N GLY A 47 -11.91 13.19 -21.26
CA GLY A 47 -12.44 12.70 -20.00
C GLY A 47 -11.36 12.43 -18.95
N LEU A 48 -11.81 11.92 -17.81
CA LEU A 48 -10.93 11.45 -16.73
C LEU A 48 -10.36 10.08 -17.11
N VAL A 49 -9.07 9.90 -16.84
CA VAL A 49 -8.37 8.64 -17.10
C VAL A 49 -8.71 7.65 -16.00
N GLN A 50 -9.10 6.45 -16.39
CA GLN A 50 -9.21 5.29 -15.51
C GLN A 50 -8.28 4.19 -15.96
N GLY A 51 -7.59 3.59 -15.00
CA GLY A 51 -6.84 2.35 -15.21
C GLY A 51 -7.64 1.15 -14.69
N ARG A 52 -7.40 -0.02 -15.29
CA ARG A 52 -7.94 -1.30 -14.84
C ARG A 52 -6.97 -2.04 -13.93
N ILE A 53 -7.43 -2.43 -12.74
CA ILE A 53 -6.73 -3.33 -11.82
C ILE A 53 -7.58 -4.59 -11.68
N GLY A 54 -7.08 -5.73 -12.18
CA GLY A 54 -7.84 -6.96 -12.19
C GLY A 54 -9.20 -6.77 -12.87
N LYS A 55 -10.30 -6.94 -12.12
CA LYS A 55 -11.67 -6.78 -12.64
C LYS A 55 -12.28 -5.39 -12.38
N THR A 56 -11.55 -4.49 -11.72
CA THR A 56 -12.07 -3.19 -11.24
C THR A 56 -11.39 -2.02 -11.95
N TRP A 57 -12.12 -0.91 -12.10
CA TRP A 57 -11.62 0.34 -12.71
C TRP A 57 -11.43 1.41 -11.66
N HIS A 58 -10.29 2.09 -11.72
CA HIS A 58 -9.84 3.08 -10.75
C HIS A 58 -9.46 4.38 -11.46
N LEU A 59 -9.74 5.53 -10.85
CA LEU A 59 -9.33 6.84 -11.37
C LEU A 59 -7.80 6.96 -11.33
N ALA A 60 -7.20 7.53 -12.36
CA ALA A 60 -5.77 7.77 -12.39
C ALA A 60 -5.38 9.07 -11.67
N CYS A 61 -4.26 9.06 -10.97
CA CYS A 61 -3.61 10.22 -10.37
C CYS A 61 -2.12 10.23 -10.75
N ALA A 62 -1.50 11.41 -10.80
CA ALA A 62 -0.05 11.55 -10.92
C ALA A 62 0.40 12.75 -10.11
N ASP A 63 1.56 12.65 -9.45
CA ASP A 63 2.10 13.74 -8.63
C ASP A 63 2.49 14.98 -9.46
N ASP A 64 2.88 14.78 -10.72
CA ASP A 64 3.25 15.83 -11.67
C ASP A 64 2.63 15.58 -13.06
N TRP A 65 1.30 15.64 -13.13
CA TRP A 65 0.58 15.43 -14.39
C TRP A 65 0.93 16.52 -15.41
N ASN A 66 1.57 16.12 -16.52
CA ASN A 66 2.02 17.03 -17.57
C ASN A 66 1.56 16.59 -18.98
N GLY A 67 1.88 17.41 -19.98
CA GLY A 67 1.51 17.14 -21.38
C GLY A 67 2.08 15.82 -21.92
N GLN A 68 3.26 15.40 -21.44
CA GLN A 68 3.89 14.15 -21.88
C GLN A 68 3.16 12.92 -21.34
N ILE A 69 2.73 12.94 -20.07
CA ILE A 69 1.87 11.87 -19.51
C ILE A 69 0.58 11.78 -20.32
N SER A 70 -0.01 12.93 -20.66
CA SER A 70 -1.23 13.00 -21.45
C SER A 70 -1.04 12.42 -22.85
N GLU A 71 0.07 12.75 -23.51
CA GLU A 71 0.45 12.20 -24.82
C GLU A 71 0.63 10.68 -24.77
N SER A 72 1.36 10.17 -23.77
CA SER A 72 1.54 8.72 -23.59
C SER A 72 0.22 7.99 -23.31
N VAL A 73 -0.69 8.59 -22.55
CA VAL A 73 -2.03 8.01 -22.31
C VAL A 73 -2.86 8.00 -23.60
N CYS A 74 -2.86 9.10 -24.36
CA CYS A 74 -3.59 9.17 -25.63
C CYS A 74 -3.04 8.18 -26.67
N GLN A 75 -1.71 7.98 -26.73
CA GLN A 75 -1.09 6.97 -27.57
C GLN A 75 -1.52 5.55 -27.18
N LEU A 76 -1.53 5.22 -25.88
CA LEU A 76 -2.01 3.92 -25.38
C LEU A 76 -3.50 3.67 -25.64
N LEU A 77 -4.30 4.73 -25.66
CA LEU A 77 -5.73 4.64 -26.02
C LEU A 77 -5.97 4.59 -27.54
N GLY A 78 -4.92 4.73 -28.37
CA GLY A 78 -5.03 4.82 -29.82
C GLY A 78 -5.66 6.12 -30.33
N LEU A 79 -5.63 7.19 -29.51
CA LEU A 79 -6.21 8.50 -29.81
C LEU A 79 -5.23 9.49 -30.45
N GLY A 80 -3.94 9.14 -30.54
CA GLY A 80 -2.89 9.99 -31.11
C GLY A 80 -2.33 10.99 -30.09
N ASP A 81 -2.00 12.20 -30.55
CA ASP A 81 -1.35 13.22 -29.72
C ASP A 81 -2.36 13.98 -28.85
N ALA A 82 -1.99 14.24 -27.60
CA ALA A 82 -2.83 15.00 -26.67
C ALA A 82 -2.77 16.50 -26.99
N ASN A 83 -3.92 17.12 -27.29
CA ASN A 83 -3.99 18.55 -27.63
C ASN A 83 -4.07 19.46 -26.39
N THR A 84 -4.76 19.02 -25.32
CA THR A 84 -4.91 19.80 -24.08
C THR A 84 -5.11 18.87 -22.88
N SER A 85 -4.34 19.07 -21.82
CA SER A 85 -4.48 18.36 -20.55
C SER A 85 -4.84 19.35 -19.45
N SER A 86 -5.89 19.06 -18.68
CA SER A 86 -6.23 19.83 -17.48
C SER A 86 -6.21 18.90 -16.27
N THR A 87 -5.55 19.33 -15.21
CA THR A 87 -5.60 18.63 -13.93
C THR A 87 -6.86 19.05 -13.20
N VAL A 88 -7.69 18.06 -12.86
CA VAL A 88 -8.83 18.29 -11.96
C VAL A 88 -8.36 17.89 -10.58
N VAL A 89 -8.35 18.83 -9.64
CA VAL A 89 -8.15 18.51 -8.22
C VAL A 89 -9.37 17.72 -7.77
N PHE A 90 -9.23 16.41 -7.71
CA PHE A 90 -10.27 15.53 -7.20
C PHE A 90 -10.18 15.53 -5.68
N THR A 91 -11.22 16.03 -5.02
CA THR A 91 -11.34 16.06 -3.54
C THR A 91 -12.04 14.83 -2.97
N GLY A 92 -12.35 13.84 -3.81
CA GLY A 92 -12.94 12.58 -3.36
C GLY A 92 -11.87 11.60 -2.89
N ASP A 93 -12.19 10.83 -1.86
CA ASP A 93 -11.36 9.73 -1.37
C ASP A 93 -11.73 8.45 -2.13
N GLY A 94 -10.76 7.78 -2.75
CA GLY A 94 -10.97 6.52 -3.45
C GLY A 94 -9.66 5.83 -3.83
N PRO A 95 -9.67 4.54 -4.18
CA PRO A 95 -8.48 3.87 -4.69
C PRO A 95 -8.14 4.42 -6.08
N PHE A 96 -6.95 5.01 -6.20
CA PHE A 96 -6.43 5.58 -7.44
C PHE A 96 -5.34 4.71 -8.07
N VAL A 97 -5.18 4.86 -9.38
CA VAL A 97 -4.03 4.35 -10.12
C VAL A 97 -2.99 5.44 -10.20
N SER A 98 -1.83 5.26 -9.57
CA SER A 98 -0.73 6.20 -9.77
C SER A 98 -0.09 5.98 -11.14
N ILE A 99 0.03 7.03 -11.93
CA ILE A 99 0.69 7.03 -13.23
C ILE A 99 1.99 7.82 -13.10
N THR A 100 3.12 7.16 -13.34
CA THR A 100 4.44 7.80 -13.38
C THR A 100 5.12 7.52 -14.71
N LYS A 101 5.95 8.47 -15.14
CA LYS A 101 6.74 8.36 -16.37
C LYS A 101 7.96 7.46 -16.14
N ALA A 102 8.15 6.43 -16.96
CA ALA A 102 9.42 5.71 -17.01
C ALA A 102 10.48 6.51 -17.77
N THR A 103 11.76 6.27 -17.48
CA THR A 103 12.91 6.89 -18.16
C THR A 103 12.95 6.63 -19.68
N ASN A 104 12.20 5.64 -20.19
CA ASN A 104 12.22 5.20 -21.58
C ASN A 104 10.96 5.59 -22.39
N HIS A 105 10.24 6.65 -22.00
CA HIS A 105 8.95 7.04 -22.62
C HIS A 105 7.84 5.96 -22.52
N SER A 106 8.04 4.93 -21.71
CA SER A 106 7.01 3.96 -21.33
C SER A 106 6.25 4.49 -20.11
N LEU A 107 4.96 4.17 -20.02
CA LEU A 107 4.22 4.32 -18.76
C LEU A 107 4.42 3.03 -17.96
N ILE A 108 4.85 3.13 -16.70
CA ILE A 108 4.90 1.97 -15.81
C ILE A 108 3.45 1.68 -15.40
N HIS A 109 2.90 0.56 -15.86
CA HIS A 109 1.62 0.05 -15.40
C HIS A 109 1.81 -0.61 -14.02
N TYR A 110 1.03 -0.12 -13.05
CA TYR A 110 0.81 -0.57 -11.67
C TYR A 110 2.01 -0.95 -10.78
N PHE A 111 2.28 -0.07 -9.82
CA PHE A 111 2.17 -0.51 -8.43
C PHE A 111 0.81 -0.08 -7.90
N ILE A 112 -0.08 -1.05 -7.67
CA ILE A 112 -0.88 -0.90 -6.46
C ILE A 112 0.14 -0.95 -5.33
N LEU A 113 0.12 -0.01 -4.38
CA LEU A 113 0.57 -0.35 -3.04
C LEU A 113 -0.37 -1.48 -2.57
N ALA A 114 -0.03 -2.73 -2.87
CA ALA A 114 -0.82 -3.88 -2.49
C ALA A 114 -0.78 -3.97 -0.96
N CYS A 115 -1.73 -3.29 -0.31
CA CYS A 115 -1.82 -3.24 1.12
C CYS A 115 -2.60 -4.45 1.64
N GLY A 116 -2.36 -4.84 2.89
CA GLY A 116 -3.15 -5.87 3.57
C GLY A 116 -3.06 -7.28 2.97
N LYS A 117 -2.14 -7.51 2.03
CA LYS A 117 -1.84 -8.86 1.54
C LYS A 117 -0.94 -9.58 2.54
N HIS A 118 -1.50 -10.60 3.18
CA HIS A 118 -0.73 -11.55 3.97
C HIS A 118 -0.62 -12.86 3.20
N LEU A 119 0.61 -13.39 3.02
CA LEU A 119 0.86 -14.70 2.40
C LEU A 119 0.42 -15.83 3.35
N ILE A 120 -0.88 -16.11 3.39
CA ILE A 120 -1.42 -17.29 4.09
C ILE A 120 -1.25 -18.51 3.18
N THR A 121 -0.15 -19.24 3.29
CA THR A 121 -0.23 -20.70 3.06
C THR A 121 -0.79 -21.31 4.34
N GLN A 122 -2.03 -21.81 4.28
CA GLN A 122 -2.70 -22.46 5.39
C GLN A 122 -1.77 -23.49 6.05
N SER A 123 -1.30 -23.17 7.25
CA SER A 123 -0.83 -24.17 8.19
C SER A 123 -1.97 -24.37 9.17
N ASN A 124 -2.63 -25.54 9.08
CA ASN A 124 -3.57 -26.01 10.08
C ASN A 124 -2.88 -26.00 11.46
N GLY A 125 -3.19 -25.00 12.28
CA GLY A 125 -2.70 -24.90 13.66
C GLY A 125 -3.56 -23.96 14.49
N THR A 126 -4.39 -24.53 15.37
CA THR A 126 -5.08 -23.83 16.48
C THR A 126 -4.03 -23.40 17.52
N ARG A 127 -4.06 -22.22 18.17
CA ARG A 127 -5.12 -21.50 18.90
C ARG A 127 -4.69 -20.02 19.12
N ILE A 128 -5.57 -19.15 19.68
CA ILE A 128 -5.32 -17.74 20.09
C ILE A 128 -5.49 -17.50 21.61
N VAL A 129 -4.61 -16.64 22.17
CA VAL A 129 -4.16 -16.49 23.57
C VAL A 129 -4.03 -17.80 24.37
N GLY A 130 -2.82 -18.32 24.49
CA GLY A 130 -2.50 -19.38 23.55
C GLY A 130 -2.64 -18.97 22.10
N GLY A 131 -1.96 -17.90 21.69
CA GLY A 131 -1.58 -17.64 20.30
C GLY A 131 -0.50 -18.63 19.90
N SER A 132 -0.38 -18.94 18.63
CA SER A 132 0.81 -19.61 18.11
C SER A 132 1.84 -18.57 17.71
N ASP A 133 3.12 -18.95 17.78
CA ASP A 133 4.16 -18.25 17.04
C ASP A 133 3.64 -18.03 15.62
N ALA A 134 3.62 -16.77 15.21
CA ALA A 134 3.24 -16.44 13.86
C ALA A 134 4.27 -17.09 12.94
N ARG A 135 3.88 -17.44 11.71
CA ARG A 135 4.89 -17.75 10.72
C ARG A 135 5.73 -16.49 10.50
N ARG A 136 7.00 -16.65 10.13
CA ARG A 136 7.72 -15.55 9.49
C ARG A 136 6.88 -15.09 8.28
N GLU A 137 7.01 -13.84 7.84
CA GLU A 137 6.13 -13.23 6.82
C GLU A 137 4.67 -13.00 7.24
N ALA A 138 4.24 -13.40 8.44
CA ALA A 138 2.80 -13.48 8.69
C ALA A 138 2.09 -12.13 8.88
N TRP A 139 2.82 -11.10 9.22
CA TRP A 139 2.28 -9.76 9.46
C TRP A 139 3.28 -8.75 8.89
N PRO A 140 3.39 -8.63 7.56
CA PRO A 140 4.49 -7.89 6.92
C PRO A 140 4.43 -6.38 7.16
N TRP A 141 3.32 -5.87 7.69
CA TRP A 141 3.15 -4.47 8.12
C TRP A 141 3.56 -4.20 9.56
N ILE A 142 3.88 -5.22 10.36
CA ILE A 142 4.21 -5.01 11.76
C ILE A 142 5.62 -4.44 11.91
N VAL A 143 5.72 -3.37 12.70
CA VAL A 143 6.98 -2.64 12.92
C VAL A 143 7.28 -2.59 14.41
N SER A 144 8.52 -2.89 14.80
CA SER A 144 9.01 -2.69 16.16
C SER A 144 9.62 -1.29 16.27
N LEU A 145 9.07 -0.45 17.13
CA LEU A 145 9.59 0.89 17.42
C LEU A 145 10.61 0.83 18.55
N HIS A 146 11.83 1.28 18.25
CA HIS A 146 12.93 1.33 19.20
C HIS A 146 13.25 2.77 19.57
N PHE A 147 13.36 3.05 20.87
CA PHE A 147 13.85 4.33 21.40
C PHE A 147 15.18 4.10 22.12
N ASN A 148 16.25 4.76 21.68
CA ASN A 148 17.63 4.50 22.14
C ASN A 148 17.98 2.99 22.12
N TYR A 149 17.74 2.35 20.99
CA TYR A 149 18.03 0.93 20.75
C TYR A 149 17.22 -0.07 21.57
N ARG A 150 16.24 0.37 22.37
CA ARG A 150 15.35 -0.54 23.11
C ARG A 150 13.96 -0.58 22.48
N PRO A 151 13.36 -1.77 22.29
CA PRO A 151 11.98 -1.89 21.83
C PRO A 151 11.04 -1.28 22.87
N VAL A 152 10.10 -0.44 22.42
CA VAL A 152 9.14 0.26 23.29
C VAL A 152 7.70 -0.03 22.88
N CYS A 153 7.40 0.06 21.58
CA CYS A 153 6.04 -0.08 21.06
C CYS A 153 6.02 -0.78 19.70
N GLY A 154 4.83 -1.18 19.27
CA GLY A 154 4.55 -1.56 17.89
C GLY A 154 4.09 -0.37 17.04
N ALA A 155 4.20 -0.52 15.72
CA ALA A 155 3.57 0.32 14.73
C ALA A 155 3.11 -0.52 13.53
N SER A 156 2.32 0.10 12.66
CA SER A 156 1.91 -0.48 11.37
C SER A 156 2.43 0.36 10.22
N LEU A 157 3.06 -0.27 9.24
CA LEU A 157 3.45 0.34 7.97
C LEU A 157 2.18 0.60 7.14
N VAL A 158 1.93 1.83 6.69
CA VAL A 158 0.76 2.18 5.89
C VAL A 158 1.12 2.71 4.49
N SER A 159 2.37 3.11 4.29
CA SER A 159 2.97 3.34 2.96
C SER A 159 4.47 2.99 3.01
N ASP A 160 5.22 3.29 1.96
CA ASP A 160 6.67 3.08 1.88
C ASP A 160 7.46 4.04 2.78
N GLU A 161 6.80 5.06 3.34
CA GLU A 161 7.43 6.10 4.17
C GLU A 161 6.62 6.49 5.41
N TRP A 162 5.41 5.95 5.60
CA TRP A 162 4.54 6.30 6.72
C TRP A 162 4.20 5.11 7.63
N LEU A 163 4.31 5.37 8.93
CA LEU A 163 3.88 4.48 10.01
C LEU A 163 2.73 5.08 10.80
N VAL A 164 1.81 4.23 11.26
CA VAL A 164 0.80 4.55 12.28
C VAL A 164 1.17 3.86 13.58
N THR A 165 1.15 4.61 14.69
CA THR A 165 1.31 4.09 16.06
C THR A 165 0.37 4.82 17.01
N ALA A 166 0.42 4.47 18.30
CA ALA A 166 -0.34 5.16 19.33
C ALA A 166 0.38 6.43 19.79
N ALA A 167 -0.39 7.49 20.10
CA ALA A 167 0.18 8.73 20.61
C ALA A 167 0.89 8.51 21.94
N HIS A 168 0.37 7.65 22.81
CA HIS A 168 0.97 7.36 24.12
C HIS A 168 2.37 6.74 24.01
N CYS A 169 2.71 6.08 22.90
CA CYS A 169 4.03 5.50 22.66
C CYS A 169 5.10 6.58 22.49
N VAL A 170 4.74 7.69 21.83
CA VAL A 170 5.67 8.75 21.46
C VAL A 170 5.54 10.01 22.32
N TYR A 171 4.45 10.14 23.09
CA TYR A 171 4.15 11.33 23.87
C TYR A 171 5.25 11.66 24.90
N GLY A 172 5.83 12.86 24.77
CA GLY A 172 6.97 13.33 25.55
C GLY A 172 8.33 12.97 24.93
N MET A 173 8.38 12.12 23.91
CA MET A 173 9.57 11.70 23.18
C MET A 173 9.55 12.13 21.70
N GLN A 174 8.46 12.74 21.23
CA GLN A 174 8.29 13.12 19.83
C GLN A 174 9.24 14.23 19.36
N LEU A 175 9.86 14.98 20.28
CA LEU A 175 10.77 16.09 19.96
C LEU A 175 12.17 15.62 19.56
N GLU A 176 12.47 14.32 19.67
CA GLU A 176 13.77 13.74 19.31
C GLU A 176 13.61 12.59 18.29
N PRO A 177 13.16 12.85 17.04
CA PRO A 177 12.97 11.81 16.02
C PRO A 177 14.23 10.96 15.77
N SER A 178 15.42 11.56 15.87
CA SER A 178 16.71 10.90 15.67
C SER A 178 17.01 9.75 16.64
N ARG A 179 16.35 9.73 17.81
CA ARG A 179 16.47 8.69 18.83
C ARG A 179 15.55 7.49 18.58
N TRP A 180 14.60 7.65 17.66
CA TRP A 180 13.69 6.60 17.23
C TRP A 180 14.26 5.84 16.03
N LYS A 181 14.00 4.53 16.02
CA LYS A 181 14.23 3.63 14.88
C LYS A 181 12.99 2.79 14.66
N ALA A 182 12.61 2.61 13.41
CA ALA A 182 11.61 1.64 12.98
C ALA A 182 12.32 0.38 12.50
N VAL A 183 11.97 -0.78 13.06
CA VAL A 183 12.53 -2.07 12.65
C VAL A 183 11.43 -2.86 11.95
N LEU A 184 11.56 -3.01 10.63
CA LEU A 184 10.62 -3.68 9.74
C LEU A 184 11.13 -5.07 9.35
N GLY A 185 10.23 -5.99 8.99
CA GLY A 185 10.59 -7.36 8.57
C GLY A 185 11.23 -8.21 9.69
N LEU A 186 11.13 -7.73 10.93
CA LEU A 186 11.61 -8.41 12.14
C LEU A 186 10.67 -9.58 12.48
N TYR A 187 11.25 -10.69 12.94
CA TYR A 187 10.50 -11.84 13.45
C TYR A 187 10.78 -12.04 14.94
N ASP A 188 12.07 -12.13 15.30
CA ASP A 188 12.55 -12.36 16.66
C ASP A 188 13.29 -11.11 17.15
N GLN A 189 12.89 -10.56 18.30
CA GLN A 189 13.56 -9.40 18.88
C GLN A 189 15.01 -9.68 19.30
N SER A 190 15.38 -10.93 19.49
CA SER A 190 16.75 -11.34 19.82
C SER A 190 17.66 -11.45 18.59
N ASP A 191 17.10 -11.54 17.39
CA ASP A 191 17.84 -11.63 16.12
C ASP A 191 17.48 -10.48 15.17
N MET A 192 18.19 -9.35 15.36
CA MET A 192 18.11 -8.20 14.46
C MET A 192 19.01 -8.34 13.22
N THR A 193 19.77 -9.43 13.08
CA THR A 193 20.76 -9.61 12.00
C THR A 193 20.22 -10.31 10.77
N HIS A 194 18.97 -10.80 10.84
CA HIS A 194 18.32 -11.48 9.74
C HIS A 194 18.19 -10.59 8.49
N LEU A 195 18.35 -11.19 7.30
CA LEU A 195 18.36 -10.49 6.01
C LEU A 195 17.05 -9.75 5.67
N SER A 196 15.93 -10.17 6.26
CA SER A 196 14.63 -9.53 6.11
C SER A 196 14.48 -8.27 6.97
N THR A 197 15.33 -8.10 7.98
CA THR A 197 15.21 -7.02 8.95
C THR A 197 15.80 -5.74 8.37
N VAL A 198 14.98 -4.70 8.30
CA VAL A 198 15.38 -3.37 7.84
C VAL A 198 15.18 -2.37 8.97
N VAL A 199 16.24 -1.62 9.30
CA VAL A 199 16.19 -0.56 10.31
C VAL A 199 16.12 0.78 9.59
N GLN A 200 15.04 1.53 9.84
CA GLN A 200 14.82 2.86 9.28
C GLN A 200 14.89 3.94 10.34
N ASN A 201 15.40 5.10 9.94
CA ASN A 201 15.41 6.31 10.74
C ASN A 201 14.07 7.03 10.64
N ILE A 202 13.78 7.85 11.65
CA ILE A 202 12.58 8.68 11.73
C ILE A 202 13.01 10.15 11.69
N ASP A 203 12.45 10.91 10.77
CA ASP A 203 12.70 12.34 10.61
C ASP A 203 11.53 13.20 11.15
N GLN A 204 10.31 12.65 11.23
CA GLN A 204 9.14 13.35 11.72
C GLN A 204 8.21 12.45 12.56
N ILE A 205 7.65 13.03 13.63
CA ILE A 205 6.62 12.41 14.47
C ILE A 205 5.47 13.40 14.64
N ILE A 206 4.26 12.98 14.27
CA ILE A 206 3.04 13.79 14.30
C ILE A 206 2.04 13.13 15.24
N THR A 207 1.90 13.67 16.45
CA THR A 207 0.87 13.24 17.39
C THR A 207 -0.46 13.93 17.11
N ASN A 208 -1.58 13.23 17.27
CA ASN A 208 -2.89 13.85 17.16
C ASN A 208 -3.01 15.03 18.16
N PRO A 209 -3.36 16.25 17.69
CA PRO A 209 -3.43 17.44 18.55
C PRO A 209 -4.51 17.34 19.65
N HIS A 210 -5.47 16.42 19.49
CA HIS A 210 -6.53 16.17 20.47
C HIS A 210 -6.18 15.05 21.45
N TYR A 211 -4.97 14.48 21.40
CA TYR A 211 -4.60 13.40 22.33
C TYR A 211 -4.64 13.87 23.79
N MET A 212 -5.47 13.19 24.59
CA MET A 212 -5.61 13.46 26.02
C MET A 212 -4.91 12.38 26.83
N LYS A 213 -3.78 12.71 27.47
CA LYS A 213 -2.97 11.75 28.23
C LYS A 213 -3.72 11.03 29.34
N SER A 214 -4.69 11.69 29.99
CA SER A 214 -5.47 11.18 31.11
C SER A 214 -6.55 10.18 30.69
N THR A 215 -7.29 10.47 29.61
CA THR A 215 -8.40 9.63 29.12
C THR A 215 -7.99 8.64 28.04
N LYS A 216 -6.84 8.86 27.40
CA LYS A 216 -6.40 8.17 26.17
C LYS A 216 -7.29 8.43 24.96
N ASP A 217 -8.06 9.51 24.98
CA ASP A 217 -8.80 9.93 23.79
C ASP A 217 -7.83 10.37 22.70
N SER A 218 -8.19 10.08 21.45
CA SER A 218 -7.40 10.41 20.25
C SER A 218 -5.96 9.88 20.28
N ASP A 219 -5.78 8.65 20.78
CA ASP A 219 -4.49 7.98 20.93
C ASP A 219 -3.91 7.44 19.62
N ILE A 220 -3.57 8.35 18.71
CA ILE A 220 -2.98 8.04 17.39
C ILE A 220 -1.85 9.01 17.06
N ALA A 221 -0.78 8.49 16.47
CA ALA A 221 0.33 9.26 15.94
C ALA A 221 0.84 8.68 14.62
N LEU A 222 1.39 9.54 13.77
CA LEU A 222 2.08 9.20 12.56
C LEU A 222 3.59 9.37 12.75
N MET A 223 4.38 8.49 12.15
CA MET A 223 5.84 8.65 12.06
C MET A 223 6.25 8.54 10.60
N HIS A 224 7.07 9.48 10.15
CA HIS A 224 7.63 9.48 8.80
C HIS A 224 9.04 8.86 8.83
N LEU A 225 9.33 8.03 7.84
CA LEU A 225 10.64 7.42 7.65
C LEU A 225 11.54 8.40 6.90
N GLU A 226 12.81 8.54 7.31
CA GLU A 226 13.79 9.38 6.61
C GLU A 226 14.06 8.89 5.17
N SER A 227 13.77 7.61 4.88
CA SER A 227 13.95 7.02 3.56
C SER A 227 12.87 5.98 3.28
N LYS A 228 12.41 5.95 2.02
CA LYS A 228 11.44 4.98 1.52
C LYS A 228 11.95 3.55 1.72
N VAL A 229 11.08 2.68 2.27
CA VAL A 229 11.37 1.26 2.41
C VAL A 229 11.00 0.50 1.14
N GLN A 230 11.84 -0.44 0.75
CA GLN A 230 11.52 -1.35 -0.36
C GLN A 230 10.60 -2.46 0.15
N TYR A 231 9.50 -2.68 -0.57
CA TYR A 231 8.59 -3.76 -0.27
C TYR A 231 9.19 -5.13 -0.60
N THR A 232 8.96 -6.09 0.28
CA THR A 232 9.42 -7.48 0.17
C THR A 232 8.33 -8.40 0.72
N ASP A 233 8.51 -9.71 0.66
CA ASP A 233 7.58 -10.66 1.29
C ASP A 233 7.44 -10.47 2.82
N TYR A 234 8.38 -9.75 3.44
CA TYR A 234 8.42 -9.49 4.89
C TYR A 234 8.01 -8.05 5.25
N ILE A 235 7.91 -7.16 4.26
CA ILE A 235 7.65 -5.73 4.44
C ILE A 235 6.61 -5.29 3.41
N GLN A 236 5.37 -5.09 3.87
CA GLN A 236 4.24 -4.65 3.05
C GLN A 236 3.35 -3.73 3.89
N PRO A 237 2.65 -2.75 3.29
CA PRO A 237 1.77 -1.87 4.05
C PRO A 237 0.46 -2.58 4.42
N ILE A 238 -0.19 -2.16 5.51
CA ILE A 238 -1.58 -2.52 5.82
C ILE A 238 -2.54 -1.50 5.19
N CYS A 239 -3.73 -1.94 4.80
CA CYS A 239 -4.76 -1.03 4.31
C CYS A 239 -5.37 -0.23 5.45
N LEU A 240 -5.63 1.05 5.19
CA LEU A 240 -6.46 1.87 6.06
C LEU A 240 -7.95 1.63 5.76
N PRO A 241 -8.82 1.70 6.78
CA PRO A 241 -10.26 1.63 6.55
C PRO A 241 -10.75 2.83 5.75
N GLU A 242 -11.85 2.66 5.03
CA GLU A 242 -12.54 3.77 4.40
C GLU A 242 -13.14 4.72 5.43
N LYS A 243 -13.36 5.98 5.03
CA LYS A 243 -13.98 6.98 5.89
C LYS A 243 -15.37 6.52 6.31
N ASN A 244 -15.60 6.47 7.62
CA ASN A 244 -16.83 5.96 8.26
C ASN A 244 -17.09 4.47 8.08
N GLN A 245 -16.10 3.67 7.64
CA GLN A 245 -16.22 2.22 7.64
C GLN A 245 -16.48 1.73 9.08
N GLN A 246 -17.52 0.93 9.24
CA GLN A 246 -17.88 0.35 10.52
C GLN A 246 -17.49 -1.12 10.55
N PHE A 247 -16.82 -1.51 11.63
CA PHE A 247 -16.58 -2.92 11.95
C PHE A 247 -17.66 -3.36 12.94
N LEU A 248 -18.51 -4.30 12.53
CA LEU A 248 -19.63 -4.74 13.34
C LEU A 248 -19.13 -5.52 14.57
N PRO A 249 -19.79 -5.40 15.74
CA PRO A 249 -19.50 -6.24 16.89
C PRO A 249 -19.54 -7.73 16.52
N GLY A 250 -18.55 -8.49 16.96
CA GLY A 250 -18.40 -9.91 16.61
C GLY A 250 -17.62 -10.19 15.32
N THR A 251 -17.11 -9.15 14.64
CA THR A 251 -16.14 -9.33 13.54
C THR A 251 -14.84 -9.92 14.10
N ASN A 252 -14.34 -10.99 13.47
CA ASN A 252 -13.06 -11.58 13.85
C ASN A 252 -11.91 -10.69 13.39
N CYS A 253 -11.10 -10.24 14.34
CA CYS A 253 -9.89 -9.45 14.09
C CYS A 253 -8.68 -10.15 14.72
N SER A 254 -7.50 -9.92 14.15
CA SER A 254 -6.24 -10.45 14.65
C SER A 254 -5.39 -9.34 15.28
N ILE A 255 -4.65 -9.70 16.32
CA ILE A 255 -3.69 -8.82 17.00
C ILE A 255 -2.32 -9.51 16.91
N ALA A 256 -1.30 -8.77 16.52
CA ALA A 256 0.08 -9.25 16.43
C ALA A 256 1.03 -8.27 17.12
N GLY A 257 2.11 -8.79 17.71
CA GLY A 257 3.11 -8.00 18.42
C GLY A 257 4.05 -8.85 19.28
N TRP A 258 5.06 -8.19 19.85
CA TRP A 258 6.09 -8.80 20.70
C TRP A 258 5.93 -8.43 22.18
N GLY A 259 4.77 -7.91 22.56
CA GLY A 259 4.53 -7.47 23.94
C GLY A 259 4.63 -8.64 24.93
N SER A 260 5.22 -8.38 26.10
CA SER A 260 5.13 -9.32 27.23
C SER A 260 3.68 -9.40 27.68
N ILE A 261 3.21 -10.62 27.91
CA ILE A 261 1.98 -10.90 28.68
C ILE A 261 2.21 -10.48 30.14
#